data_AF-A2SNF4-F1
#
_entry.id   AF-A2SNF4-F1
#
_cell.length_a   1.000
_cell.length_b   1.000
_cell.length_c   1.000
_cell.angle_alpha   90.00
_cell.angle_beta   90.00
_cell.angle_gamma   90.00
#
_symmetry.space_group_name_H-M   'P 1'
#
loop_
_entity.id
_entity.type
_entity.pdbx_description
1 polymer ?
#
loop_
_entity_poly.entity_id
_entity_poly.type
_entity_poly.pdbx_seq_one_letter_code
_entity_poly.pdbx_strand_id
1 'polypeptide(L)'
;MNLDLHTAAAASEPTLLAQVCEQYGLDPALRDISETFCGQFHVDGPEDPARVALISAFELGTAGAHGAVWDREHPPHDAVIDKLASRLLQTFWGNIREVAPSTKPDDISKLIRSSLLH
;
A
#
# COMPACT_ATOMS: atom_id res chain seq x y z
N MET A 1 -26.13 -26.89 -34.53
CA MET A 1 -25.64 -25.58 -34.03
C MET A 1 -25.17 -25.80 -32.60
N ASN A 2 -23.87 -26.03 -32.39
CA ASN A 2 -23.26 -25.98 -31.05
C ASN A 2 -22.53 -24.65 -30.97
N LEU A 3 -23.08 -23.71 -30.21
CA LEU A 3 -22.32 -22.54 -29.77
C LEU A 3 -21.64 -22.96 -28.47
N ASP A 4 -20.37 -23.33 -28.57
CA ASP A 4 -19.46 -23.42 -27.45
C ASP A 4 -19.30 -22.00 -26.89
N LEU A 5 -20.13 -21.65 -25.90
CA LEU A 5 -19.87 -20.54 -25.00
C LEU A 5 -18.70 -20.97 -24.12
N HIS A 6 -17.49 -20.83 -24.65
CA HIS A 6 -16.32 -20.68 -23.81
C HIS A 6 -16.60 -19.52 -22.86
N THR A 7 -16.97 -19.87 -21.64
CA THR A 7 -16.80 -19.02 -20.47
C THR A 7 -15.31 -18.79 -20.32
N ALA A 8 -14.76 -17.90 -21.15
CA ALA A 8 -13.57 -17.17 -20.78
C ALA A 8 -13.98 -16.42 -19.52
N ALA A 9 -13.57 -16.94 -18.36
CA ALA A 9 -13.51 -16.15 -17.15
C ALA A 9 -12.88 -14.83 -17.57
N ALA A 10 -13.65 -13.73 -17.49
CA ALA A 10 -13.15 -12.42 -17.85
C ALA A 10 -11.84 -12.26 -17.07
N ALA A 11 -10.72 -12.21 -17.79
CA ALA A 11 -9.45 -11.90 -17.17
C ALA A 11 -9.66 -10.50 -16.58
N SER A 12 -9.95 -10.45 -15.28
CA SER A 12 -10.17 -9.19 -14.59
C SER A 12 -8.89 -8.40 -14.77
N GLU A 13 -8.99 -7.26 -15.44
CA GLU A 13 -7.86 -6.37 -15.61
C GLU A 13 -7.22 -6.13 -14.22
N PRO A 14 -5.89 -6.23 -14.10
CA PRO A 14 -5.22 -6.07 -12.81
C PRO A 14 -5.55 -4.69 -12.24
N THR A 15 -5.84 -4.62 -10.94
CA THR A 15 -6.07 -3.34 -10.26
C THR A 15 -4.83 -2.44 -10.42
N LEU A 16 -4.99 -1.11 -10.32
CA LEU A 16 -3.84 -0.20 -10.43
C LEU A 16 -2.76 -0.53 -9.40
N LEU A 17 -3.15 -0.94 -8.18
CA LEU A 17 -2.22 -1.43 -7.17
C LEU A 17 -1.43 -2.65 -7.67
N ALA A 18 -2.11 -3.64 -8.25
CA ALA A 18 -1.44 -4.83 -8.79
C ALA A 18 -0.47 -4.46 -9.92
N GLN A 19 -0.88 -3.57 -10.83
CA GLN A 19 -0.02 -3.07 -11.91
C GLN A 19 1.21 -2.34 -11.39
N VAL A 20 1.06 -1.48 -10.38
CA VAL A 20 2.16 -0.75 -9.75
C VAL A 20 3.09 -1.71 -9.00
N CYS A 21 2.55 -2.67 -8.24
CA CYS A 21 3.37 -3.66 -7.58
C CYS A 21 4.20 -4.48 -8.58
N GLU A 22 3.60 -4.90 -9.69
CA GLU A 22 4.31 -5.65 -10.74
C GLU A 22 5.33 -4.78 -11.48
N GLN A 23 4.94 -3.58 -11.94
CA GLN A 23 5.79 -2.67 -12.71
C GLN A 23 7.05 -2.25 -11.95
N TYR A 24 6.92 -2.03 -10.63
CA TYR A 24 8.02 -1.58 -9.78
C TYR A 24 8.65 -2.70 -8.95
N GLY A 25 8.19 -3.94 -9.08
CA GLY A 25 8.68 -5.08 -8.30
C GLY A 25 8.53 -4.87 -6.79
N LEU A 26 7.41 -4.27 -6.35
CA LEU A 26 7.17 -3.96 -4.94
C LEU A 26 6.98 -5.24 -4.12
N ASP A 27 7.55 -5.25 -2.91
CA ASP A 27 7.37 -6.35 -1.96
C ASP A 27 5.88 -6.52 -1.59
N PRO A 28 5.37 -7.76 -1.43
CA PRO A 28 4.01 -8.02 -0.96
C PRO A 28 3.63 -7.27 0.33
N ALA A 29 4.57 -7.01 1.24
CA ALA A 29 4.31 -6.24 2.46
C ALA A 29 3.82 -4.81 2.15
N LEU A 30 4.23 -4.21 1.02
CA LEU A 30 3.76 -2.89 0.60
C LEU A 30 2.32 -2.92 0.10
N ARG A 31 1.93 -4.05 -0.50
CA ARG A 31 0.53 -4.30 -0.86
C ARG A 31 -0.31 -4.42 0.41
N ASP A 32 0.14 -5.19 1.39
CA ASP A 32 -0.55 -5.38 2.67
C ASP A 32 -0.68 -4.07 3.45
N ILE A 33 0.38 -3.25 3.52
CA ILE A 33 0.32 -1.90 4.10
C ILE A 33 -0.77 -1.08 3.40
N SER A 34 -0.83 -1.13 2.07
CA SER A 34 -1.77 -0.33 1.28
C SER A 34 -3.21 -0.77 1.47
N GLU A 35 -3.48 -2.07 1.36
CA GLU A 35 -4.82 -2.64 1.55
C GLU A 35 -5.31 -2.43 2.99
N THR A 36 -4.45 -2.63 4.00
CA THR A 36 -4.79 -2.44 5.41
C THR A 36 -5.05 -0.97 5.73
N PHE A 37 -4.19 -0.06 5.26
CA PHE A 37 -4.36 1.38 5.47
C PHE A 37 -5.63 1.91 4.79
N CYS A 38 -5.82 1.58 3.51
CA CYS A 38 -7.01 2.01 2.77
C CYS A 38 -8.30 1.44 3.38
N GLY A 39 -8.29 0.16 3.76
CA GLY A 39 -9.44 -0.48 4.42
C GLY A 39 -9.77 0.14 5.78
N GLN A 40 -8.76 0.48 6.59
CA GLN A 40 -8.99 1.05 7.92
C GLN A 40 -9.50 2.50 7.87
N PHE A 41 -9.05 3.30 6.90
CA PHE A 41 -9.38 4.73 6.81
C PHE A 41 -10.38 5.07 5.69
N HIS A 42 -11.01 4.07 5.09
CA HIS A 42 -11.91 4.18 3.93
C HIS A 42 -11.34 5.11 2.84
N VAL A 43 -10.10 4.83 2.46
CA VAL A 43 -9.45 5.54 1.35
C VAL A 43 -9.83 4.81 0.06
N ASP A 44 -11.01 5.18 -0.46
CA ASP A 44 -11.75 4.40 -1.46
C ASP A 44 -11.49 4.82 -2.93
N GLY A 45 -10.57 5.75 -3.18
CA GLY A 45 -10.24 6.14 -4.55
C GLY A 45 -9.54 5.00 -5.29
N PRO A 46 -9.82 4.80 -6.59
CA PRO A 46 -9.25 3.69 -7.36
C PRO A 46 -7.72 3.74 -7.47
N GLU A 47 -7.14 4.93 -7.28
CA GLU A 47 -5.69 5.15 -7.30
C GLU A 47 -5.05 5.17 -5.91
N ASP A 48 -5.85 5.27 -4.86
CA ASP A 48 -5.33 5.52 -3.51
C ASP A 48 -4.49 4.37 -2.95
N PRO A 49 -4.87 3.08 -3.11
CA PRO A 49 -4.01 1.99 -2.68
C PRO A 49 -2.66 2.00 -3.41
N ALA A 50 -2.64 2.30 -4.71
CA ALA A 50 -1.40 2.42 -5.48
C ALA A 50 -0.55 3.60 -4.99
N ARG A 51 -1.18 4.72 -4.62
CA ARG A 51 -0.51 5.88 -4.04
C ARG A 51 0.09 5.59 -2.67
N VAL A 52 -0.62 4.87 -1.80
CA VAL A 52 -0.10 4.40 -0.51
C VAL A 52 1.10 3.49 -0.73
N ALA A 53 1.03 2.56 -1.68
CA ALA A 53 2.13 1.65 -2.01
C ALA A 53 3.37 2.42 -2.47
N LEU A 54 3.21 3.41 -3.35
CA LEU A 54 4.31 4.23 -3.84
C LEU A 54 4.94 5.11 -2.76
N ILE A 55 4.13 5.74 -1.90
CA ILE A 55 4.65 6.54 -0.78
C ILE A 55 5.41 5.64 0.19
N SER A 56 4.84 4.48 0.52
CA SER A 56 5.47 3.49 1.39
C SER A 56 6.79 3.03 0.79
N ALA A 57 6.79 2.68 -0.50
CA ALA A 57 7.98 2.26 -1.20
C ALA A 57 9.09 3.33 -1.19
N PHE A 58 8.72 4.59 -1.42
CA PHE A 58 9.67 5.69 -1.41
C PHE A 58 10.28 5.94 -0.02
N GLU A 59 9.45 6.04 1.01
CA GLU A 59 9.91 6.34 2.37
C GLU A 59 10.70 5.18 3.00
N LEU A 60 10.33 3.95 2.67
CA LEU A 60 11.04 2.74 3.08
C LEU A 60 12.30 2.49 2.25
N GLY A 61 12.56 3.31 1.23
CA GLY A 61 13.73 3.20 0.37
C GLY A 61 13.69 2.01 -0.58
N THR A 62 12.51 1.44 -0.87
CA THR A 62 12.34 0.34 -1.84
C THR A 62 12.05 0.84 -3.26
N ALA A 63 11.67 2.11 -3.42
CA ALA A 63 11.50 2.74 -4.73
C ALA A 63 12.75 3.56 -5.13
N GLY A 64 13.80 2.87 -5.57
CA GLY A 64 14.89 3.48 -6.34
C GLY A 64 14.73 3.14 -7.83
N ALA A 65 15.13 4.04 -8.73
CA ALA A 65 15.08 3.88 -10.19
C ALA A 65 15.84 2.63 -10.74
N HIS A 66 16.47 1.84 -9.87
CA HIS A 66 17.21 0.62 -10.19
C HIS A 66 16.97 -0.54 -9.21
N GLY A 67 15.77 -0.65 -8.63
CA GLY A 67 15.37 -1.85 -7.87
C GLY A 67 15.95 -1.89 -6.47
N ALA A 68 15.41 -1.05 -5.57
CA ALA A 68 15.69 -1.26 -4.16
C ALA A 68 14.82 -2.43 -3.66
N VAL A 69 15.46 -3.59 -3.56
CA VAL A 69 14.89 -4.78 -2.94
C VAL A 69 14.68 -4.46 -1.47
N TRP A 70 13.44 -4.60 -1.00
CA TRP A 70 13.14 -4.55 0.43
C TRP A 70 13.98 -5.62 1.13
N ASP A 71 14.93 -5.18 1.96
CA ASP A 71 15.78 -6.07 2.72
C ASP A 71 15.01 -6.54 3.96
N ARG A 72 14.36 -7.71 3.84
CA ARG A 72 13.64 -8.33 4.95
C ARG A 72 14.55 -8.69 6.13
N GLU A 73 15.86 -8.84 5.90
CA GLU A 73 16.84 -9.10 6.96
C GLU A 73 17.18 -7.84 7.77
N HIS A 74 16.94 -6.66 7.18
CA HIS A 74 17.13 -5.36 7.80
C HIS A 74 15.83 -4.55 7.79
N PRO A 75 14.86 -4.87 8.66
CA PRO A 75 13.60 -4.13 8.73
C PRO A 75 13.88 -2.63 8.98
N PRO A 76 13.04 -1.74 8.44
CA PRO A 76 13.24 -0.31 8.57
C PRO A 76 13.22 0.11 10.04
N HIS A 77 14.17 0.98 10.39
CA HIS A 77 14.21 1.56 11.72
C HIS A 77 12.93 2.31 12.07
N ASP A 78 12.56 2.36 13.35
CA ASP A 78 11.34 3.02 13.84
C ASP A 78 11.18 4.46 13.33
N ALA A 79 12.28 5.21 13.24
CA ALA A 79 12.25 6.58 12.71
C ALA A 79 11.75 6.67 11.26
N VAL A 80 12.02 5.66 10.43
CA VAL A 80 11.55 5.57 9.04
C VAL A 80 10.05 5.26 9.04
N ILE A 81 9.61 4.33 9.89
CA ILE A 81 8.19 3.98 10.04
C ILE A 81 7.38 5.19 10.51
N ASP A 82 7.86 5.93 11.52
CA ASP A 82 7.18 7.10 12.05
C ASP A 82 7.12 8.25 11.03
N LYS A 83 8.16 8.39 10.20
CA LYS A 83 8.17 9.31 9.06
C LYS A 83 7.12 8.92 8.02
N LEU A 84 7.07 7.64 7.63
CA LEU A 84 6.05 7.12 6.71
C LEU A 84 4.64 7.34 7.26
N ALA A 85 4.40 7.00 8.54
CA ALA A 85 3.12 7.19 9.20
C ALA A 85 2.66 8.66 9.17
N SER A 86 3.57 9.58 9.49
CA SER A 86 3.31 11.03 9.42
C SER A 86 2.99 11.48 7.99
N ARG A 87 3.71 10.95 7.00
CA ARG A 87 3.51 11.27 5.58
C ARG A 87 2.16 10.77 5.06
N LEU A 88 1.77 9.56 5.44
CA LEU A 88 0.45 9.00 5.10
C LEU A 88 -0.67 9.79 5.78
N LEU A 89 -0.52 10.10 7.07
CA LEU A 89 -1.49 10.93 7.80
C LEU A 89 -1.69 12.28 7.13
N GLN A 90 -0.60 12.94 6.74
CA GLN A 90 -0.65 14.23 6.06
C GLN A 90 -1.29 14.12 4.67
N THR A 91 -0.95 13.09 3.90
CA THR A 91 -1.42 12.91 2.52
C THR A 91 -2.92 12.59 2.46
N PHE A 92 -3.40 11.77 3.39
CA PHE A 92 -4.78 11.29 3.45
C PHE A 92 -5.58 11.93 4.59
N TRP A 93 -5.13 13.09 5.09
CA TRP A 93 -5.74 13.76 6.24
C TRP A 93 -7.25 13.99 6.07
N GLY A 94 -7.70 14.32 4.86
CA GLY A 94 -9.13 14.49 4.55
C GLY A 94 -9.94 13.23 4.86
N ASN A 95 -9.59 12.11 4.22
CA ASN A 95 -10.24 10.81 4.42
C ASN A 95 -10.16 10.36 5.88
N ILE A 96 -8.96 10.42 6.47
CA ILE A 96 -8.73 9.98 7.86
C ILE A 96 -9.55 10.81 8.83
N ARG A 97 -9.66 12.13 8.63
CA ARG A 97 -10.42 12.99 9.54
C ARG A 97 -11.92 12.72 9.49
N GLU A 98 -12.45 12.29 8.35
CA GLU A 98 -13.87 11.96 8.21
C GLU A 98 -14.22 10.66 8.94
N VAL A 99 -13.34 9.65 8.89
CA VAL A 99 -13.60 8.33 9.46
C VAL A 99 -13.07 8.17 10.89
N ALA A 100 -11.88 8.70 11.17
CA ALA A 100 -11.15 8.53 12.42
C ALA A 100 -10.39 9.82 12.81
N PRO A 101 -11.09 10.90 13.24
CA PRO A 101 -10.51 12.23 13.47
C PRO A 101 -9.47 12.31 14.60
N SER A 102 -9.40 11.31 15.47
CA SER A 102 -8.42 11.23 16.55
C SER A 102 -7.17 10.41 16.20
N THR A 103 -7.05 9.95 14.95
CA THR A 103 -5.88 9.19 14.47
C THR A 103 -4.62 10.00 14.64
N LYS A 104 -3.60 9.39 15.27
CA LYS A 104 -2.26 9.96 15.42
C LYS A 104 -1.26 9.21 14.55
N PRO A 105 -0.09 9.79 14.24
CA PRO A 105 0.98 9.07 13.56
C PRO A 105 1.30 7.71 14.20
N ASP A 106 1.36 7.63 15.53
CA ASP A 106 1.58 6.38 16.27
C ASP A 106 0.59 5.25 15.93
N ASP A 107 -0.66 5.58 15.63
CA ASP A 107 -1.68 4.58 15.28
C ASP A 107 -1.39 3.98 13.91
N ILE A 108 -0.93 4.81 12.96
CA ILE A 108 -0.51 4.37 11.63
C ILE A 108 0.84 3.64 11.70
N SER A 109 1.79 4.09 12.54
CA SER A 109 3.05 3.37 12.74
C SER A 109 2.82 1.95 13.26
N LYS A 110 1.85 1.72 14.14
CA LYS A 110 1.48 0.37 14.61
C LYS A 110 0.92 -0.50 13.49
N LEU A 111 0.06 0.06 12.64
CA LEU A 111 -0.49 -0.61 11.46
C LEU A 111 0.64 -1.05 10.52
N ILE A 112 1.54 -0.12 10.18
CA ILE A 112 2.71 -0.41 9.33
C ILE A 112 3.54 -1.54 9.95
N ARG A 113 3.92 -1.43 11.23
CA ARG A 113 4.69 -2.48 11.92
C ARG A 113 4.00 -3.84 11.84
N SER A 114 2.68 -3.90 12.06
CA SER A 114 1.95 -5.17 11.96
C SER A 114 1.96 -5.75 10.55
N SER A 115 1.90 -4.91 9.51
CA SER A 115 1.93 -5.33 8.11
C SER A 115 3.31 -5.80 7.65
N LEU A 116 4.38 -5.32 8.31
CA LEU A 116 5.76 -5.72 8.01
C LEU A 116 6.20 -7.04 8.66
N LEU A 117 5.43 -7.54 9.63
CA LEU A 117 5.72 -8.79 10.36
C LEU A 117 5.11 -10.05 9.70
N HIS A 118 4.33 -9.86 8.64
CA HIS A 118 3.65 -10.92 7.88
C HIS A 118 4.40 -11.21 6.57
#